data_AF-A0A6H9HIB6-F1
#
_entry.id   AF-A0A6H9HIB6-F1
#
_cell.length_a   1.000
_cell.length_b   1.000
_cell.length_c   1.000
_cell.angle_alpha   90.00
_cell.angle_beta   90.00
_cell.angle_gamma   90.00
#
_symmetry.space_group_name_H-M   'P 1'
#
loop_
_entity.id
_entity.type
_entity.pdbx_description
1 polymer ?
#
loop_
_entity_poly.entity_id
_entity_poly.type
_entity_poly.pdbx_seq_one_letter_code
_entity_poly.pdbx_strand_id
1 'polypeptide(L)'
;MRLSNDQLAAAMVVAAAPLPALEMADEVFLAQILRMMDGLPRRADDSVGGKLRHRAYELVIGRYPRQALEFLATEALHGCKFYPSTSECVEILKRWRRDDDAVRSKLAASTAVRHEQQARFDDAMTRLAAGEVSQAEIDAMPERWKSVGETRAYLWRHEDGSYTARIRPEEML
;
A
#
# COMPACT_ATOMS: atom_id res chain seq x y z
N MET A 1 7.89 -18.09 -6.41
CA MET A 1 6.83 -18.66 -7.28
C MET A 1 6.62 -17.69 -8.43
N ARG A 2 6.61 -18.16 -9.68
CA ARG A 2 6.36 -17.30 -10.85
C ARG A 2 4.86 -17.15 -11.08
N LEU A 3 4.43 -15.99 -11.55
CA LEU A 3 3.05 -15.74 -11.95
C LEU A 3 2.88 -16.03 -13.44
N SER A 4 1.79 -16.71 -13.80
CA SER A 4 1.32 -16.75 -15.18
C SER A 4 0.96 -15.34 -15.67
N ASN A 5 0.81 -15.16 -16.98
CA ASN A 5 0.40 -13.88 -17.55
C ASN A 5 -0.97 -13.42 -17.02
N ASP A 6 -1.94 -14.34 -16.93
CA ASP A 6 -3.27 -14.03 -16.40
C ASP A 6 -3.23 -13.66 -14.92
N GLN A 7 -2.42 -14.36 -14.13
CA GLN A 7 -2.22 -14.05 -12.71
C GLN A 7 -1.54 -12.70 -12.52
N LEU A 8 -0.53 -12.38 -13.33
CA LEU A 8 0.13 -11.09 -13.31
C LEU A 8 -0.84 -9.96 -13.68
N ALA A 9 -1.64 -10.15 -14.74
CA ALA A 9 -2.65 -9.19 -15.15
C ALA A 9 -3.70 -8.95 -14.06
N ALA A 10 -4.22 -10.01 -13.44
CA ALA A 10 -5.17 -9.90 -12.33
C ALA A 10 -4.55 -9.18 -11.12
N ALA A 11 -3.31 -9.51 -10.75
CA ALA A 11 -2.61 -8.85 -9.66
C ALA A 11 -2.36 -7.35 -9.95
N MET A 12 -2.05 -6.99 -11.21
CA MET A 12 -1.91 -5.59 -11.63
C MET A 12 -3.21 -4.81 -11.47
N VAL A 13 -4.36 -5.41 -11.80
CA VAL A 13 -5.68 -4.77 -11.60
C VAL A 13 -5.91 -4.47 -10.11
N VAL A 14 -5.67 -5.44 -9.23
CA VAL A 14 -5.84 -5.27 -7.78
C VAL A 14 -4.84 -4.23 -7.22
N ALA A 15 -3.58 -4.27 -7.67
CA ALA A 15 -2.55 -3.33 -7.25
C ALA A 15 -2.86 -1.88 -7.67
N ALA A 16 -3.50 -1.69 -8.84
CA ALA A 16 -3.85 -0.38 -9.36
C ALA A 16 -5.15 0.20 -8.77
N ALA A 17 -6.08 -0.67 -8.35
CA ALA A 17 -7.40 -0.24 -7.86
C ALA A 17 -7.29 0.68 -6.63
N PRO A 18 -8.06 1.78 -6.54
CA PRO A 18 -8.12 2.60 -5.33
C PRO A 18 -8.66 1.77 -4.16
N LEU A 19 -8.24 2.12 -2.94
CA LEU A 19 -8.81 1.48 -1.76
C LEU A 19 -10.28 1.85 -1.63
N PRO A 20 -11.16 0.92 -1.24
CA PRO A 20 -12.57 1.22 -1.03
C PRO A 20 -12.72 2.26 0.09
N ALA A 21 -13.68 3.18 -0.05
CA ALA A 21 -13.98 4.17 0.97
C ALA A 21 -14.41 3.47 2.26
N LEU A 22 -13.98 4.01 3.40
CA LEU A 22 -14.44 3.53 4.71
C LEU A 22 -15.77 4.16 5.07
N GLU A 23 -16.58 3.42 5.79
CA GLU A 23 -17.82 3.94 6.36
C GLU A 23 -17.50 4.98 7.45
N MET A 24 -18.06 6.16 7.28
CA MET A 24 -17.97 7.22 8.28
C MET A 24 -18.81 6.85 9.51
N ALA A 25 -18.32 7.19 10.70
CA ALA A 25 -19.13 7.06 11.89
C ALA A 25 -20.31 8.04 11.83
N ASP A 26 -21.51 7.55 12.14
CA ASP A 26 -22.67 8.39 12.40
C ASP A 26 -22.73 8.80 13.89
N GLU A 27 -23.66 9.68 14.23
CA GLU A 27 -23.84 10.17 15.61
C GLU A 27 -24.15 9.03 16.59
N VAL A 28 -24.89 8.01 16.14
CA VAL A 28 -25.28 6.86 16.97
C VAL A 28 -24.05 6.02 17.31
N PHE A 29 -23.21 5.73 16.33
CA PHE A 29 -21.97 4.99 16.49
C PHE A 29 -20.97 5.76 17.36
N LEU A 30 -20.82 7.07 17.14
CA LEU A 30 -19.99 7.89 18.01
C LEU A 30 -20.46 7.82 19.47
N ALA A 31 -21.76 7.95 19.72
CA ALA A 31 -22.31 7.84 21.07
C ALA A 31 -22.03 6.47 21.71
N GLN A 32 -22.07 5.38 20.93
CA GLN A 32 -21.70 4.04 21.39
C GLN A 32 -20.22 3.97 21.78
N ILE A 33 -19.33 4.49 20.94
CA ILE A 33 -17.88 4.54 21.20
C ILE A 33 -17.57 5.32 22.49
N LEU A 34 -18.21 6.48 22.68
CA LEU A 34 -18.05 7.26 23.90
C LEU A 34 -18.53 6.49 25.14
N ARG A 35 -19.66 5.78 25.04
CA ARG A 35 -20.15 4.91 26.14
C ARG A 35 -19.24 3.72 26.43
N MET A 36 -18.59 3.15 25.43
CA MET A 36 -17.63 2.06 25.66
C MET A 36 -16.47 2.52 26.57
N MET A 37 -16.07 3.78 26.47
CA MET A 37 -15.03 4.38 27.32
C MET A 37 -15.53 4.79 28.72
N ASP A 38 -16.84 4.72 29.03
CA ASP A 38 -17.38 5.06 30.36
C ASP A 38 -16.91 4.09 31.47
N GLY A 39 -16.25 2.99 31.12
CA GLY A 39 -15.50 2.17 32.08
C GLY A 39 -14.32 2.90 32.73
N LEU A 40 -13.87 4.03 32.17
CA LEU A 40 -12.78 4.83 32.70
C LEU A 40 -13.28 5.86 33.73
N PRO A 41 -12.54 6.11 34.82
CA PRO A 41 -12.91 7.13 35.79
C PRO A 41 -12.84 8.53 35.17
N ARG A 42 -13.73 9.42 35.59
CA ARG A 42 -13.78 10.83 35.16
C ARG A 42 -13.00 11.73 36.13
N ARG A 43 -12.41 12.82 35.63
CA ARG A 43 -11.73 13.81 36.50
C ARG A 43 -12.78 14.72 37.15
N ALA A 44 -12.48 15.22 38.36
CA ALA A 44 -13.41 16.06 39.13
C ALA A 44 -13.78 17.37 38.41
N ASP A 45 -12.85 17.92 37.62
CA ASP A 45 -13.05 19.17 36.87
C ASP A 45 -13.84 18.98 35.56
N ASP A 46 -14.16 17.74 35.18
CA ASP A 46 -14.92 17.45 33.94
C ASP A 46 -16.42 17.77 34.06
N SER A 47 -16.87 18.55 35.05
CA SER A 47 -18.29 18.79 35.39
C SER A 47 -19.14 19.51 34.32
N VAL A 48 -18.62 19.71 33.10
CA VAL A 48 -19.39 20.14 31.93
C VAL A 48 -20.52 19.13 31.65
N GLY A 49 -21.76 19.64 31.56
CA GLY A 49 -22.96 18.83 31.33
C GLY A 49 -22.86 17.90 30.12
N GLY A 50 -23.44 16.70 30.23
CA GLY A 50 -23.22 15.61 29.28
C GLY A 50 -23.53 15.93 27.80
N LYS A 51 -24.53 16.77 27.52
CA LYS A 51 -24.88 17.19 26.15
C LYS A 51 -23.80 18.06 25.50
N LEU A 52 -23.23 18.99 26.25
CA LEU A 52 -22.17 19.88 25.75
C LEU A 52 -20.89 19.09 25.50
N ARG A 53 -20.60 18.12 26.37
CA ARG A 53 -19.47 17.20 26.20
C ARG A 53 -19.62 16.36 24.92
N HIS A 54 -20.78 15.74 24.70
CA HIS A 54 -21.02 14.94 23.49
C HIS A 54 -20.77 15.74 22.22
N ARG A 55 -21.31 16.98 22.16
CA ARG A 55 -21.11 17.87 21.02
C ARG A 55 -19.63 18.23 20.79
N ALA A 56 -18.85 18.39 21.86
CA ALA A 56 -17.42 18.65 21.75
C ALA A 56 -16.66 17.48 21.10
N TYR A 57 -16.96 16.23 21.48
CA TYR A 57 -16.37 15.06 20.81
C TYR A 57 -16.83 14.94 19.36
N GLU A 58 -18.11 15.16 19.09
CA GLU A 58 -18.65 15.11 17.73
C GLU A 58 -17.92 16.08 16.78
N LEU A 59 -17.69 17.33 17.20
CA LEU A 59 -16.98 18.32 16.40
C LEU A 59 -15.51 17.94 16.13
N VAL A 60 -14.85 17.28 17.08
CA VAL A 60 -13.41 16.99 17.01
C VAL A 60 -13.13 15.65 16.31
N ILE A 61 -13.88 14.61 16.68
CA ILE A 61 -13.63 13.23 16.25
C ILE A 61 -14.80 12.60 15.48
N GLY A 62 -15.95 13.25 15.34
CA GLY A 62 -17.10 12.70 14.60
C GLY A 62 -16.86 12.54 13.09
N ARG A 63 -15.81 13.16 12.55
CA ARG A 63 -15.40 13.06 11.14
C ARG A 63 -14.49 11.87 10.82
N TYR A 64 -14.32 10.92 11.73
CA TYR A 64 -13.46 9.75 11.52
C TYR A 64 -14.29 8.52 11.10
N PRO A 65 -13.69 7.59 10.33
CA PRO A 65 -14.36 6.34 9.99
C PRO A 65 -14.55 5.45 11.21
N ARG A 66 -15.52 4.53 11.14
CA ARG A 66 -15.90 3.64 12.25
C ARG A 66 -14.71 2.90 12.85
N GLN A 67 -13.84 2.34 12.00
CA GLN A 67 -12.66 1.59 12.43
C GLN A 67 -11.65 2.44 13.20
N ALA A 68 -11.53 3.73 12.89
CA ALA A 68 -10.66 4.64 13.61
C ALA A 68 -11.20 4.94 15.01
N LEU A 69 -12.53 5.04 15.16
CA LEU A 69 -13.16 5.25 16.46
C LEU A 69 -13.13 3.97 17.33
N GLU A 70 -13.23 2.79 16.75
CA GLU A 70 -13.01 1.52 17.46
C GLU A 70 -11.57 1.41 17.98
N PHE A 71 -10.60 1.81 17.16
CA PHE A 71 -9.20 1.92 17.58
C PHE A 71 -9.05 2.91 18.73
N LEU A 72 -9.68 4.09 18.64
CA LEU A 72 -9.66 5.07 19.73
C LEU A 72 -10.18 4.46 21.05
N ALA A 73 -11.33 3.79 21.03
CA ALA A 73 -11.89 3.18 22.23
C ALA A 73 -10.95 2.12 22.82
N THR A 74 -10.40 1.26 21.97
CA THR A 74 -9.47 0.19 22.37
C THR A 74 -8.22 0.76 23.04
N GLU A 75 -7.59 1.74 22.39
CA GLU A 75 -6.38 2.39 22.90
C GLU A 75 -6.63 3.18 24.18
N ALA A 76 -7.78 3.86 24.27
CA ALA A 76 -8.16 4.58 25.48
C ALA A 76 -8.36 3.63 26.66
N LEU A 77 -9.08 2.52 26.46
CA LEU A 77 -9.32 1.51 27.49
C LEU A 77 -8.03 0.81 27.94
N HIS A 78 -7.06 0.64 27.05
CA HIS A 78 -5.77 0.04 27.39
C HIS A 78 -4.80 1.02 28.06
N GLY A 79 -4.75 2.28 27.60
CA GLY A 79 -3.67 3.20 27.92
C GLY A 79 -4.03 4.39 28.80
N CYS A 80 -5.30 4.76 28.89
CA CYS A 80 -5.70 5.95 29.62
C CYS A 80 -6.05 5.63 31.07
N LYS A 81 -5.50 6.40 32.01
CA LYS A 81 -5.84 6.31 33.44
C LYS A 81 -7.23 6.90 33.75
N PHE A 82 -7.69 7.84 32.94
CA PHE A 82 -8.96 8.54 33.07
C PHE A 82 -9.63 8.63 31.70
N TYR A 83 -10.93 8.94 31.68
CA TYR A 83 -11.65 9.21 30.44
C TYR A 83 -10.91 10.26 29.61
N PRO A 84 -10.53 9.97 28.35
CA PRO A 84 -9.66 10.85 27.57
C PRO A 84 -10.40 12.11 27.16
N SER A 85 -9.75 13.27 27.30
CA SER A 85 -10.18 14.53 26.71
C SER A 85 -10.18 14.49 25.17
N THR A 86 -10.83 15.45 24.53
CA THR A 86 -10.89 15.52 23.06
C THR A 86 -9.51 15.63 22.41
N SER A 87 -8.55 16.32 23.04
CA SER A 87 -7.16 16.39 22.58
C SER A 87 -6.43 15.05 22.71
N GLU A 88 -6.59 14.35 23.84
CA GLU A 88 -6.05 13.00 24.02
C GLU A 88 -6.64 12.03 22.99
N CYS A 89 -7.93 12.13 22.67
CA CYS A 89 -8.53 11.34 21.59
C CYS A 89 -7.89 11.62 20.22
N VAL A 90 -7.61 12.88 19.90
CA VAL A 90 -6.92 13.24 18.66
C VAL A 90 -5.51 12.67 18.62
N GLU A 91 -4.75 12.74 19.72
CA GLU A 91 -3.41 12.15 19.80
C GLU A 91 -3.43 10.64 19.59
N ILE A 92 -4.41 9.93 20.15
CA ILE A 92 -4.62 8.52 19.87
C ILE A 92 -4.90 8.31 18.38
N LEU A 93 -5.88 9.04 17.82
CA LEU A 93 -6.29 8.90 16.41
C LEU A 93 -5.18 9.23 15.40
N LYS A 94 -4.21 10.10 15.73
CA LYS A 94 -3.02 10.35 14.88
C LYS A 94 -2.19 9.09 14.65
N ARG A 95 -2.22 8.15 15.59
CA ARG A 95 -1.49 6.87 15.50
C ARG A 95 -2.24 5.83 14.68
N TRP A 96 -3.54 6.03 14.45
CA TRP A 96 -4.34 5.09 13.68
C TRP A 96 -3.81 4.96 12.25
N ARG A 97 -3.74 3.72 11.78
CA ARG A 97 -3.42 3.36 10.40
C ARG A 97 -4.47 2.37 9.94
N ARG A 98 -4.95 2.56 8.70
CA ARG A 98 -5.83 1.59 8.06
C ARG A 98 -5.05 0.33 7.77
N ASP A 99 -5.52 -0.80 8.31
CA ASP A 99 -4.96 -2.13 8.09
C ASP A 99 -6.10 -3.15 7.99
N ASP A 100 -6.97 -2.95 7.01
CA ASP A 100 -8.05 -3.89 6.66
C ASP A 100 -7.59 -4.83 5.53
N ASP A 101 -8.43 -5.82 5.21
CA ASP A 101 -8.14 -6.79 4.16
C ASP A 101 -7.87 -6.12 2.81
N ALA A 102 -8.56 -5.01 2.50
CA ALA A 102 -8.34 -4.28 1.26
C ALA A 102 -6.92 -3.69 1.17
N VAL A 103 -6.41 -3.12 2.27
CA VAL A 103 -5.01 -2.65 2.35
C VAL A 103 -4.04 -3.82 2.17
N ARG A 104 -4.24 -4.92 2.90
CA ARG A 104 -3.36 -6.09 2.82
C ARG A 104 -3.36 -6.73 1.45
N SER A 105 -4.52 -6.93 0.83
CA SER A 105 -4.66 -7.48 -0.52
C SER A 105 -3.99 -6.60 -1.56
N LYS A 106 -4.18 -5.28 -1.49
CA LYS A 106 -3.52 -4.34 -2.41
C LYS A 106 -1.99 -4.38 -2.26
N LEU A 107 -1.48 -4.41 -1.03
CA LEU A 107 -0.05 -4.49 -0.75
C LEU A 107 0.55 -5.81 -1.25
N ALA A 108 -0.12 -6.93 -0.99
CA ALA A 108 0.30 -8.25 -1.45
C ALA A 108 0.35 -8.30 -2.99
N ALA A 109 -0.69 -7.81 -3.67
CA ALA A 109 -0.74 -7.75 -5.12
C ALA A 109 0.37 -6.85 -5.70
N SER A 110 0.57 -5.66 -5.13
CA SER A 110 1.65 -4.74 -5.56
C SER A 110 3.03 -5.36 -5.42
N THR A 111 3.25 -6.08 -4.31
CA THR A 111 4.51 -6.79 -4.04
C THR A 111 4.71 -7.92 -5.06
N ALA A 112 3.69 -8.75 -5.28
CA ALA A 112 3.74 -9.85 -6.24
C ALA A 112 4.03 -9.36 -7.68
N VAL A 113 3.38 -8.28 -8.11
CA VAL A 113 3.62 -7.64 -9.42
C VAL A 113 5.07 -7.16 -9.53
N ARG A 114 5.57 -6.43 -8.54
CA ARG A 114 6.95 -5.93 -8.55
C ARG A 114 7.96 -7.06 -8.62
N HIS A 115 7.76 -8.11 -7.81
CA HIS A 115 8.66 -9.26 -7.78
C HIS A 115 8.65 -10.01 -9.12
N GLU A 116 7.48 -10.25 -9.72
CA GLU A 116 7.38 -10.93 -11.01
C GLU A 116 8.01 -10.09 -12.13
N GLN A 117 7.74 -8.79 -12.18
CA GLN A 117 8.33 -7.90 -13.19
C GLN A 117 9.85 -7.85 -13.09
N GLN A 118 10.39 -7.79 -11.86
CA GLN A 118 11.82 -7.84 -11.62
C GLN A 118 12.40 -9.19 -12.06
N ALA A 119 11.75 -10.30 -11.71
CA ALA A 119 12.23 -11.63 -12.09
C ALA A 119 12.22 -11.83 -13.62
N ARG A 120 11.18 -11.36 -14.33
CA ARG A 120 11.16 -11.39 -15.81
C ARG A 120 12.28 -10.55 -16.42
N PHE A 121 12.55 -9.39 -15.83
CA PHE A 121 13.66 -8.55 -16.26
C PHE A 121 15.01 -9.25 -16.03
N ASP A 122 15.23 -9.82 -14.85
CA ASP A 122 16.48 -10.49 -14.50
C ASP A 122 16.72 -11.73 -15.40
N ASP A 123 15.68 -12.50 -15.70
CA ASP A 123 15.74 -13.61 -16.65
C ASP A 123 16.13 -13.12 -18.06
N ALA A 124 15.47 -12.05 -18.54
CA ALA A 124 15.76 -11.47 -19.85
C ALA A 124 17.21 -10.95 -19.93
N MET A 125 17.71 -10.28 -18.87
CA MET A 125 19.09 -9.82 -18.82
C MET A 125 20.10 -10.97 -18.75
N THR A 126 19.77 -12.05 -18.04
CA THR A 126 20.61 -13.25 -17.98
C THR A 126 20.72 -13.89 -19.36
N ARG A 127 19.59 -14.07 -20.06
CA ARG A 127 19.58 -14.62 -21.43
C ARG A 127 20.31 -13.72 -22.42
N LEU A 128 20.14 -12.39 -22.33
CA LEU A 128 20.88 -11.44 -23.15
C LEU A 128 22.39 -11.52 -22.92
N ALA A 129 22.82 -11.67 -21.66
CA ALA A 129 24.23 -11.80 -21.33
C ALA A 129 24.86 -13.10 -21.87
N ALA A 130 24.04 -14.16 -22.00
CA ALA A 130 24.41 -15.46 -22.56
C ALA A 130 24.24 -15.56 -24.09
N GLY A 131 23.73 -14.51 -24.76
CA GLY A 131 23.48 -14.55 -26.21
C GLY A 131 22.29 -15.43 -26.64
N GLU A 132 21.49 -15.94 -25.68
CA GLU A 132 20.41 -16.91 -25.91
C GLU A 132 19.06 -16.26 -26.29
N VAL A 133 19.10 -15.12 -26.97
CA VAL A 133 17.91 -14.32 -27.30
C VAL A 133 17.88 -14.05 -28.80
N SER A 134 16.75 -14.36 -29.43
CA SER A 134 16.52 -14.08 -30.85
C SER A 134 16.27 -12.59 -31.12
N GLN A 135 16.49 -12.15 -32.35
CA GLN A 135 16.22 -10.77 -32.76
C GLN A 135 14.75 -10.37 -32.53
N ALA A 136 13.81 -11.27 -32.84
CA ALA A 136 12.38 -11.02 -32.60
C ALA A 136 12.05 -10.83 -31.11
N GLU A 137 12.72 -11.57 -30.22
CA GLU A 137 12.58 -11.36 -28.78
C GLU A 137 13.16 -10.02 -28.34
N ILE A 138 14.33 -9.61 -28.87
CA ILE A 138 14.94 -8.29 -28.61
C ILE A 138 13.98 -7.18 -29.04
N ASP A 139 13.41 -7.27 -30.24
CA ASP A 139 12.50 -6.26 -30.78
C ASP A 139 11.22 -6.12 -29.96
N ALA A 140 10.71 -7.24 -29.44
CA ALA A 140 9.52 -7.28 -28.58
C ALA A 140 9.77 -6.83 -27.13
N MET A 141 11.03 -6.66 -26.69
CA MET A 141 11.32 -6.22 -25.33
C MET A 141 10.81 -4.79 -25.07
N PRO A 142 10.47 -4.45 -23.81
CA PRO A 142 10.24 -3.06 -23.44
C PRO A 142 11.48 -2.19 -23.70
N GLU A 143 11.30 -0.98 -24.23
CA GLU A 143 12.41 -0.07 -24.56
C GLU A 143 13.36 0.19 -23.38
N ARG A 144 12.82 0.29 -22.16
CA ARG A 144 13.64 0.44 -20.95
C ARG A 144 14.58 -0.75 -20.76
N TRP A 145 14.16 -1.96 -21.10
CA TRP A 145 15.00 -3.15 -20.97
C TRP A 145 16.10 -3.16 -22.04
N LYS A 146 15.77 -2.78 -23.28
CA LYS A 146 16.77 -2.63 -24.36
C LYS A 146 17.86 -1.62 -24.00
N SER A 147 17.46 -0.46 -23.49
CA SER A 147 18.39 0.58 -23.01
C SER A 147 19.30 0.09 -21.87
N VAL A 148 18.81 -0.76 -20.97
CA VAL A 148 19.67 -1.39 -19.94
C VAL A 148 20.61 -2.42 -20.57
N GLY A 149 20.13 -3.23 -21.52
CA GLY A 149 20.96 -4.15 -22.29
C GLY A 149 22.10 -3.45 -23.03
N GLU A 150 21.82 -2.29 -23.63
CA GLU A 150 22.82 -1.40 -24.25
C GLU A 150 23.86 -0.91 -23.23
N THR A 151 23.39 -0.36 -22.11
CA THR A 151 24.25 0.15 -21.03
C THR A 151 25.17 -0.93 -20.46
N ARG A 152 24.67 -2.18 -20.39
CA ARG A 152 25.43 -3.35 -19.94
C ARG A 152 26.24 -4.03 -21.05
N ALA A 153 26.27 -3.45 -22.25
CA ALA A 153 26.96 -3.98 -23.42
C ALA A 153 26.50 -5.39 -23.85
N TYR A 154 25.24 -5.74 -23.62
CA TYR A 154 24.61 -6.95 -24.17
C TYR A 154 23.96 -6.69 -25.54
N LEU A 155 23.57 -5.44 -25.79
CA LEU A 155 22.96 -5.00 -27.05
C LEU A 155 23.78 -3.88 -27.70
N TRP A 156 23.75 -3.83 -29.02
CA TRP A 156 24.14 -2.67 -29.82
C TRP A 156 22.91 -1.88 -30.22
N ARG A 157 22.96 -0.56 -30.06
CA ARG A 157 21.97 0.36 -30.60
C ARG A 157 22.46 0.87 -31.96
N HIS A 158 21.59 0.82 -32.97
CA HIS A 158 21.85 1.36 -34.30
C HIS A 158 21.33 2.79 -34.43
N GLU A 159 21.76 3.49 -35.47
CA GLU A 159 21.37 4.89 -35.73
C GLU A 159 19.86 5.05 -35.96
N ASP A 160 19.21 4.02 -36.51
CA ASP A 160 17.76 3.97 -36.71
C ASP A 160 16.97 3.69 -35.41
N GLY A 161 17.67 3.49 -34.29
CA GLY A 161 17.08 3.18 -32.99
C GLY A 161 16.79 1.70 -32.76
N SER A 162 17.06 0.83 -33.73
CA SER A 162 16.96 -0.62 -33.54
C SER A 162 18.08 -1.17 -32.65
N TYR A 163 17.87 -2.37 -32.13
CA TYR A 163 18.82 -3.04 -31.23
C TYR A 163 19.18 -4.42 -31.77
N THR A 164 20.46 -4.81 -31.74
CA THR A 164 20.89 -6.18 -32.06
C THR A 164 21.72 -6.77 -30.94
N ALA A 165 21.74 -8.11 -30.83
CA ALA A 165 22.59 -8.80 -29.86
C ALA A 165 24.07 -8.47 -30.10
N ARG A 166 24.81 -8.24 -29.01
CA ARG A 166 26.26 -8.09 -29.07
C ARG A 166 26.91 -9.46 -28.89
N ILE A 167 27.14 -10.16 -30.00
CA ILE A 167 27.85 -11.44 -30.02
C ILE A 167 29.26 -11.23 -29.47
N ARG A 168 29.66 -12.02 -28.45
CA ARG A 168 31.02 -11.96 -27.91
C ARG A 168 31.96 -12.79 -28.80
N PRO A 169 33.21 -12.34 -29.03
CA PRO A 169 34.14 -13.01 -29.96
C PRO A 169 34.44 -14.50 -29.64
N GLU A 170 34.22 -14.94 -28.41
CA GLU A 170 34.52 -16.31 -27.96
C GLU A 170 33.53 -17.36 -28.48
N GLU A 171 32.35 -16.97 -29.01
CA GLU A 171 31.33 -17.87 -29.56
C GLU A 171 31.40 -18.03 -31.10
N MET A 172 32.44 -17.49 -31.74
CA MET A 172 32.67 -17.58 -33.18
C MET A 172 33.64 -18.71 -33.61
N LEU A 173 33.99 -19.63 -32.71
CA LEU A 173 34.92 -20.74 -32.98
C LEU A 173 34.24 -22.11 -32.88
#